data_AF-A0A5C6PJI0-F1
#
_entry.id   AF-A0A5C6PJI0-F1
#
_cell.length_a   1.000
_cell.length_b   1.000
_cell.length_c   1.000
_cell.angle_alpha   90.00
_cell.angle_beta   90.00
_cell.angle_gamma   90.00
#
_symmetry.space_group_name_H-M   'P 1'
#
loop_
_entity.id
_entity.type
_entity.pdbx_description
1 polymer ?
#
loop_
_entity_poly.entity_id
_entity_poly.type
_entity_poly.pdbx_seq_one_letter_code
_entity_poly.pdbx_strand_id
1 'polypeptide(L)'
;MHTDASLSTREDMKPQMILDYNSTKGGVDNLDKVTATYSCQRKTARWPLVIFYNIVDVSAYNAYVLWTEINQQWNAGKLYRRRLFLEELGKALVTPMIQRRARPARSSAAAAVIERSRWGHPANLQWIQWTQV
;
A
#
# COMPACT_ATOMS: atom_id res chain seq x y z
N MET A 1 35.71 9.95 -17.52
CA MET A 1 34.81 10.97 -18.08
C MET A 1 34.08 10.34 -19.25
N HIS A 2 32.74 10.35 -19.26
CA HIS A 2 31.98 9.89 -20.43
C HIS A 2 32.23 10.88 -21.59
N THR A 3 32.90 10.42 -22.64
CA THR A 3 33.26 11.21 -23.83
C THR A 3 32.26 11.06 -24.97
N ASP A 4 31.25 10.21 -24.80
CA ASP A 4 30.28 9.90 -25.84
C ASP A 4 29.05 10.80 -25.69
N ALA A 5 28.94 11.79 -26.58
CA ALA A 5 27.83 12.74 -26.66
C ALA A 5 26.75 12.21 -27.61
N SER A 6 26.34 10.94 -27.43
CA SER A 6 25.31 10.34 -28.27
C SER A 6 24.00 11.12 -28.12
N LEU A 7 23.55 11.68 -29.24
CA LEU A 7 22.29 12.42 -29.33
C LEU A 7 21.16 11.45 -29.66
N SER A 8 19.99 11.70 -29.08
CA SER A 8 18.80 10.93 -29.42
C SER A 8 18.29 11.26 -30.82
N THR A 9 17.58 10.32 -31.45
CA THR A 9 16.94 10.49 -32.76
C THR A 9 15.61 11.27 -32.71
N ARG A 10 15.26 11.83 -31.54
CA ARG A 10 14.06 12.66 -31.36
C ARG A 10 14.27 14.05 -31.97
N GLU A 11 13.19 14.72 -32.34
CA GLU A 11 13.24 16.10 -32.87
C GLU A 11 13.94 17.09 -31.93
N ASP A 12 13.89 16.86 -30.61
CA ASP A 12 14.54 17.73 -29.63
C ASP A 12 16.06 17.48 -29.48
N MET A 13 16.60 16.46 -30.18
CA MET A 13 18.03 16.10 -30.26
C MET A 13 18.73 16.09 -28.89
N LYS A 14 17.99 15.78 -27.83
CA LYS A 14 18.55 15.77 -26.48
C LYS A 14 19.59 14.65 -26.36
N PRO A 15 20.69 14.87 -25.63
CA PRO A 15 21.62 13.80 -25.30
C PRO A 15 20.91 12.62 -24.67
N GLN A 16 21.31 11.40 -25.04
CA GLN A 16 20.70 10.17 -24.54
C GLN A 16 20.74 10.11 -23.01
N MET A 17 21.85 10.57 -22.40
CA MET A 17 22.00 10.69 -20.95
C MET A 17 20.88 11.50 -20.28
N ILE A 18 20.41 12.58 -20.92
CA ILE A 18 19.32 13.41 -20.38
C ILE A 18 17.99 12.66 -20.46
N LEU A 19 17.75 11.90 -21.52
CA LEU A 19 16.54 11.08 -21.65
C LEU A 19 16.51 9.97 -20.60
N ASP A 20 17.63 9.26 -20.43
CA ASP A 20 17.75 8.17 -19.46
C ASP A 20 17.54 8.69 -18.04
N TYR A 21 18.19 9.80 -17.68
CA TYR A 21 17.99 10.46 -16.39
C TYR A 21 16.52 10.87 -16.18
N ASN A 22 15.91 11.55 -17.15
CA ASN A 22 14.52 11.98 -17.03
C ASN A 22 13.53 10.82 -16.96
N SER A 23 13.83 9.67 -17.58
CA SER A 23 12.99 8.48 -17.53
C SER A 23 13.00 7.79 -16.16
N THR A 24 14.09 7.92 -15.40
CA THR A 24 14.31 7.18 -14.15
C THR A 24 14.22 8.04 -12.88
N LYS A 25 14.52 9.34 -12.97
CA LYS A 25 14.57 10.25 -11.80
C LYS A 25 13.26 10.34 -11.00
N GLY A 26 12.13 10.04 -11.63
CA GLY A 26 10.81 10.20 -11.02
C GLY A 26 10.41 9.14 -10.00
N GLY A 27 11.22 8.09 -9.79
CA GLY A 27 10.85 6.96 -8.92
C GLY A 27 10.47 7.38 -7.49
N VAL A 28 11.31 8.19 -6.84
CA VAL A 28 11.08 8.65 -5.46
C VAL A 28 9.93 9.64 -5.39
N ASP A 29 9.90 10.65 -6.28
CA ASP A 29 8.81 11.65 -6.32
C ASP A 29 7.44 10.99 -6.56
N ASN A 30 7.40 9.96 -7.40
CA ASN A 30 6.19 9.19 -7.64
C ASN A 30 5.77 8.42 -6.38
N LEU A 31 6.70 7.77 -5.68
CA LEU A 31 6.44 7.09 -4.41
C LEU A 31 5.90 8.06 -3.35
N ASP A 32 6.51 9.23 -3.21
CA ASP A 32 6.07 10.27 -2.27
C ASP A 32 4.66 10.76 -2.60
N LYS A 33 4.38 11.01 -3.88
CA LYS A 33 3.05 11.42 -4.36
C LYS A 33 1.99 10.37 -4.07
N VAL A 34 2.28 9.10 -4.37
CA VAL A 34 1.30 8.03 -4.15
C VAL A 34 1.11 7.78 -2.65
N THR A 35 2.16 7.68 -1.84
CA THR A 35 2.03 7.48 -0.39
C THR A 35 1.24 8.59 0.27
N ALA A 36 1.47 9.85 -0.09
CA ALA A 36 0.70 11.00 0.39
C ALA A 36 -0.82 10.91 0.12
N THR A 37 -1.23 10.26 -0.98
CA THR A 37 -2.66 10.14 -1.36
C THR A 37 -3.49 9.30 -0.36
N TYR A 38 -2.85 8.31 0.30
CA TYR A 38 -3.51 7.44 1.29
C TYR A 38 -2.67 7.35 2.57
N SER A 39 -2.23 8.51 3.07
CA SER A 39 -1.43 8.58 4.28
C SER A 39 -2.26 8.41 5.56
N CYS A 40 -1.70 7.68 6.52
CA CYS A 40 -2.25 7.57 7.87
C CYS A 40 -1.68 8.61 8.84
N GLN A 41 -0.88 9.56 8.34
CA GLN A 41 -0.24 10.60 9.16
C GLN A 41 -1.28 11.47 9.88
N ARG A 42 -0.94 11.82 11.12
CA ARG A 42 -1.72 12.75 11.94
C ARG A 42 -0.82 13.86 12.45
N LYS A 43 -1.40 15.05 12.64
CA LYS A 43 -0.70 16.17 13.27
C LYS A 43 -0.15 15.73 14.63
N THR A 44 1.15 15.83 14.81
CA THR A 44 1.86 15.42 16.01
C THR A 44 3.04 16.36 16.26
N ALA A 45 3.35 16.61 17.53
CA ALA A 45 4.57 17.33 17.94
C ALA A 45 5.73 16.38 18.25
N ARG A 46 5.53 15.06 18.10
CA ARG A 46 6.53 14.03 18.43
C ARG A 46 7.16 13.52 17.15
N TRP A 47 8.41 13.93 16.86
CA TRP A 47 9.13 13.54 15.65
C TRP A 47 9.23 12.01 15.41
N PRO A 48 9.35 11.12 16.43
CA PRO A 48 9.42 9.69 16.17
C PRO A 48 8.12 9.13 15.57
N LEU A 49 6.97 9.75 15.91
CA LEU A 49 5.69 9.35 15.32
C LEU A 49 5.61 9.69 13.83
N VAL A 50 6.25 10.78 13.39
CA VAL A 50 6.31 11.13 11.96
C VAL A 50 7.04 10.04 11.18
N ILE A 51 8.18 9.56 11.70
CA ILE A 51 8.91 8.45 11.11
C ILE A 51 8.08 7.17 11.11
N PHE A 52 7.42 6.86 12.23
CA PHE A 52 6.55 5.69 12.31
C PHE A 52 5.44 5.73 11.25
N TYR A 53 4.78 6.87 11.06
CA TYR A 53 3.75 7.00 10.03
C TYR A 53 4.32 6.80 8.62
N ASN A 54 5.49 7.37 8.32
CA ASN A 54 6.17 7.14 7.04
C ASN A 54 6.48 5.66 6.80
N ILE A 55 6.98 4.95 7.83
CA ILE A 55 7.24 3.52 7.75
C ILE A 55 5.96 2.76 7.41
N VAL A 56 4.83 3.07 8.05
CA VAL A 56 3.54 2.42 7.79
C VAL A 56 3.06 2.69 6.36
N ASP A 57 3.09 3.95 5.92
CA ASP A 57 2.60 4.34 4.59
C ASP A 57 3.42 3.68 3.46
N VAL A 58 4.76 3.68 3.58
CA VAL A 58 5.67 3.05 2.62
C VAL A 58 5.52 1.53 2.64
N SER A 59 5.46 0.92 3.82
CA SER A 59 5.30 -0.54 3.94
C SER A 59 3.99 -1.02 3.33
N ALA A 60 2.89 -0.30 3.57
CA ALA A 60 1.59 -0.63 3.00
C ALA A 60 1.58 -0.51 1.47
N TYR A 61 2.27 0.50 0.91
CA TYR A 61 2.42 0.62 -0.54
C TYR A 61 3.29 -0.50 -1.13
N ASN A 62 4.41 -0.84 -0.51
CA ASN A 62 5.27 -1.94 -0.97
C ASN A 62 4.53 -3.28 -0.92
N ALA A 63 3.77 -3.54 0.14
CA ALA A 63 2.93 -4.73 0.24
C ALA A 63 1.86 -4.76 -0.86
N TYR A 64 1.27 -3.61 -1.21
CA TYR A 64 0.33 -3.50 -2.33
C TYR A 64 0.99 -3.86 -3.66
N VAL A 65 2.16 -3.31 -3.96
CA VAL A 65 2.91 -3.60 -5.19
C VAL A 65 3.18 -5.10 -5.30
N LEU A 66 3.78 -5.69 -4.27
CA LEU A 66 4.06 -7.13 -4.22
C LEU A 66 2.78 -7.97 -4.40
N TRP A 67 1.70 -7.59 -3.73
CA TRP A 67 0.42 -8.29 -3.84
C TRP A 67 -0.12 -8.26 -5.27
N THR A 68 -0.08 -7.11 -5.95
CA THR A 68 -0.59 -6.99 -7.31
C THR A 68 0.30 -7.67 -8.36
N GLU A 69 1.60 -7.77 -8.11
CA GLU A 69 2.53 -8.51 -8.96
C GLU A 69 2.28 -10.03 -8.88
N ILE A 70 2.06 -10.54 -7.65
CA ILE A 70 1.78 -11.97 -7.43
C ILE A 70 0.34 -12.32 -7.86
N ASN A 71 -0.63 -11.45 -7.58
CA ASN A 71 -2.05 -11.69 -7.80
C ASN A 71 -2.61 -10.75 -8.88
N GLN A 72 -2.12 -10.90 -10.10
CA GLN A 72 -2.45 -9.98 -11.21
C GLN A 72 -3.95 -9.87 -11.48
N GLN A 73 -4.70 -10.98 -11.34
CA GLN A 73 -6.14 -11.03 -11.56
C GLN A 73 -6.97 -10.39 -10.43
N TRP A 74 -6.38 -10.19 -9.23
CA TRP A 74 -7.10 -9.65 -8.07
C TRP A 74 -7.61 -8.23 -8.37
N ASN A 75 -8.92 -8.06 -8.47
CA ASN A 75 -9.57 -6.78 -8.79
C ASN A 75 -9.07 -6.12 -10.10
N ALA A 76 -8.61 -6.89 -11.10
CA ALA A 76 -7.97 -6.37 -12.32
C ALA A 76 -8.79 -5.32 -13.09
N GLY A 77 -10.13 -5.41 -13.05
CA GLY A 77 -11.03 -4.45 -13.71
C GLY A 77 -11.33 -3.17 -12.91
N LYS A 78 -10.74 -2.97 -11.72
CA LYS A 78 -11.04 -1.82 -10.86
C LYS A 78 -9.93 -0.78 -10.92
N LEU A 79 -10.30 0.49 -11.05
CA LEU A 79 -9.34 1.60 -11.01
C LEU A 79 -8.85 1.96 -9.60
N TYR A 80 -9.54 1.50 -8.56
CA TYR A 80 -9.29 1.84 -7.16
C TYR A 80 -8.73 0.67 -6.33
N ARG A 81 -7.95 -0.22 -6.96
CA ARG A 81 -7.35 -1.42 -6.35
C ARG A 81 -6.57 -1.12 -5.06
N ARG A 82 -5.80 -0.04 -5.04
CA ARG A 82 -5.03 0.36 -3.85
C ARG A 82 -5.91 0.67 -2.64
N ARG A 83 -7.03 1.37 -2.85
CA ARG A 83 -7.98 1.66 -1.76
C ARG A 83 -8.54 0.36 -1.18
N LEU A 84 -8.93 -0.58 -2.06
CA LEU A 84 -9.43 -1.89 -1.63
C LEU A 84 -8.37 -2.66 -0.85
N PHE A 85 -7.13 -2.65 -1.33
CA PHE A 85 -6.03 -3.33 -0.66
C PHE A 85 -5.81 -2.78 0.75
N LEU A 86 -5.76 -1.45 0.91
CA LEU A 86 -5.59 -0.81 2.22
C LEU A 86 -6.77 -1.09 3.16
N GLU A 87 -7.99 -1.17 2.63
CA GLU A 87 -9.17 -1.55 3.41
C GLU A 87 -9.10 -3.00 3.90
N GLU A 88 -8.75 -3.94 3.01
CA GLU A 88 -8.56 -5.35 3.34
C GLU A 88 -7.41 -5.57 4.32
N LEU A 89 -6.28 -4.88 4.10
CA LEU A 89 -5.12 -4.89 5.00
C LEU A 89 -5.50 -4.39 6.41
N GLY A 90 -6.19 -3.25 6.50
CA GLY A 90 -6.63 -2.70 7.78
C GLY A 90 -7.56 -3.65 8.53
N LYS A 91 -8.51 -4.28 7.82
CA LYS A 91 -9.39 -5.30 8.40
C LYS A 91 -8.59 -6.51 8.89
N ALA A 92 -7.67 -7.03 8.08
CA ALA A 92 -6.85 -8.19 8.41
C ALA A 92 -6.01 -7.97 9.68
N LEU A 93 -5.37 -6.79 9.80
CA LEU A 93 -4.55 -6.44 10.97
C LEU A 93 -5.37 -6.28 12.26
N VAL A 94 -6.58 -5.73 12.16
CA VAL A 94 -7.38 -5.37 13.32
C VAL A 94 -8.29 -6.51 13.80
N THR A 95 -8.72 -7.41 12.90
CA THR A 95 -9.59 -8.55 13.22
C THR A 95 -9.12 -9.40 14.41
N PRO A 96 -7.87 -9.91 14.47
CA PRO A 96 -7.43 -10.72 15.60
C PRO A 96 -7.42 -9.93 16.92
N MET A 97 -7.14 -8.63 16.87
CA MET A 97 -7.15 -7.75 18.04
C MET A 97 -8.57 -7.51 18.55
N ILE A 98 -9.54 -7.36 17.64
CA ILE A 98 -10.96 -7.26 17.97
C ILE A 98 -11.44 -8.56 18.62
N GLN A 99 -11.10 -9.72 18.04
CA GLN A 99 -11.53 -11.02 18.54
C GLN A 99 -10.99 -11.32 19.95
N ARG A 100 -9.77 -10.86 20.27
CA ARG A 100 -9.14 -11.00 21.60
C ARG A 100 -9.71 -10.04 22.66
N ARG A 101 -10.50 -9.02 22.30
CA ARG A 101 -11.04 -8.09 23.30
C ARG A 101 -12.07 -8.78 24.19
N ALA A 102 -11.75 -8.87 25.49
CA ALA A 102 -12.63 -9.42 26.51
C ALA A 102 -13.91 -8.59 26.77
N ARG A 103 -13.91 -7.29 26.44
CA ARG A 103 -15.10 -6.44 26.52
C ARG A 103 -15.69 -6.26 25.13
N PRO A 104 -16.92 -6.73 24.87
CA PRO A 104 -17.54 -6.57 23.57
C PRO A 104 -17.85 -5.10 23.29
N ALA A 105 -18.16 -4.85 22.03
CA ALA A 105 -18.51 -3.55 21.47
C ALA A 105 -19.41 -2.70 22.38
N ARG A 106 -19.02 -1.43 22.55
CA ARG A 106 -19.76 -0.45 23.37
C ARG A 106 -21.12 -0.04 22.78
N SER A 107 -21.41 -0.44 21.53
CA SER A 107 -22.65 -0.11 20.81
C SER A 107 -23.08 -1.27 19.91
N SER A 108 -24.37 -1.33 19.57
CA SER A 108 -24.92 -2.36 18.67
C SER A 108 -24.26 -2.34 17.29
N ALA A 109 -23.91 -1.16 16.77
CA ALA A 109 -23.21 -1.03 15.49
C ALA A 109 -21.81 -1.66 15.53
N ALA A 110 -21.05 -1.44 16.61
CA ALA A 110 -19.75 -2.07 16.76
C ALA A 110 -19.89 -3.60 16.99
N ALA A 111 -20.97 -4.07 17.63
CA ALA A 111 -21.23 -5.50 17.80
C ALA A 111 -21.52 -6.18 16.46
N ALA A 112 -22.30 -5.53 15.59
CA ALA A 112 -22.59 -6.03 14.24
C ALA A 112 -21.33 -6.16 13.37
N VAL A 113 -20.34 -5.27 13.52
CA VAL A 113 -19.04 -5.38 12.83
C VAL A 113 -18.27 -6.62 13.32
N ILE A 114 -18.24 -6.85 14.64
CA ILE A 114 -17.58 -8.04 15.22
C ILE A 114 -18.23 -9.31 14.70
N GLU A 115 -19.56 -9.38 14.70
CA GLU A 115 -20.30 -10.53 14.22
C GLU A 115 -20.08 -10.79 12.72
N ARG A 116 -20.11 -9.73 11.91
CA ARG A 116 -19.83 -9.83 10.46
C ARG A 116 -18.38 -10.25 10.17
N SER A 117 -17.44 -9.91 11.04
CA SER A 117 -16.04 -10.38 10.96
C SER A 117 -15.83 -11.81 11.50
N ARG A 118 -16.71 -12.32 12.37
CA ARG A 118 -16.71 -13.73 12.80
C ARG A 118 -17.26 -14.67 11.72
N TRP A 119 -18.19 -14.18 10.89
CA TRP A 119 -18.88 -14.97 9.85
C TRP A 119 -18.50 -14.58 8.41
N GLY A 120 -17.47 -13.74 8.22
CA GLY A 120 -16.98 -13.36 6.90
C GLY A 120 -16.55 -14.58 6.09
N HIS A 121 -17.27 -14.84 5.00
CA HIS A 121 -17.13 -15.97 4.07
C HIS A 121 -15.65 -16.41 3.84
N PRO A 122 -15.33 -17.72 3.91
CA PRO A 122 -13.97 -18.25 3.75
C PRO A 122 -13.37 -18.10 2.33
N ALA A 123 -14.06 -17.47 1.39
CA ALA A 123 -13.58 -17.35 0.01
C ALA A 123 -12.42 -16.35 -0.18
N ASN A 124 -12.20 -15.44 0.78
CA ASN A 124 -11.26 -14.31 0.60
C ASN A 124 -10.03 -14.37 1.52
N LEU A 125 -9.90 -15.43 2.33
CA LEU A 125 -8.86 -15.58 3.36
C LEU A 125 -8.05 -16.89 3.20
N GLN A 126 -7.96 -17.43 1.98
CA GLN A 126 -7.17 -18.65 1.71
C GLN A 126 -5.67 -18.51 2.04
N TRP A 127 -5.16 -17.30 2.23
CA TRP A 127 -3.74 -17.05 2.53
C TRP A 127 -3.40 -17.07 4.04
N ILE A 128 -4.39 -17.16 4.95
CA ILE A 128 -4.14 -17.20 6.41
C ILE A 128 -3.87 -18.63 6.92
N GLN A 129 -4.00 -19.67 6.07
CA GLN A 129 -3.77 -21.06 6.51
C GLN A 129 -2.29 -21.49 6.61
N TRP A 130 -1.32 -20.62 6.31
CA TRP A 130 0.11 -20.97 6.35
C TRP A 130 0.85 -20.66 7.66
N THR A 131 0.14 -20.33 8.75
CA THR A 131 0.79 -20.08 10.07
C THR A 131 0.37 -21.09 11.15
N GLN A 132 0.31 -22.36 10.77
CA GLN A 132 0.33 -23.50 11.70
C GLN A 132 1.27 -24.57 11.13
N VAL A 133 2.58 -24.32 11.25
CA VAL A 133 3.60 -25.35 11.48
C VAL A 133 4.21 -25.03 12.83
#